data_AF-A0A1F5L493-F1
#
_entry.id   AF-A0A1F5L493-F1
#
_cell.length_a   1.000
_cell.length_b   1.000
_cell.length_c   1.000
_cell.angle_alpha   90.00
_cell.angle_beta   90.00
_cell.angle_gamma   90.00
#
_symmetry.space_group_name_H-M   'P 1'
#
loop_
_entity.id
_entity.type
_entity.pdbx_description
1 polymer ?
#
loop_
_entity_poly.entity_id
_entity_poly.type
_entity_poly.pdbx_seq_one_letter_code
_entity_poly.pdbx_strand_id
1 'polypeptide(L)'
;MGLSVEGPSIGWATTEQAGPSVRKWATEQLLCLWNKHRHRSDNVATWGDEIEYNLVDLDHGASRATMLLDQKRVIREWEGDPASEESPVTLQWEGAKYVVETTPAKPYTGREKGPESICLDHVQVGMGSSSLQTTFQTSNEAECRWLYDQLIPLTPVFLAMTAAVPIWKGYLVDTDVRWQRFGDLVDDRRPEEMEHTPPRWTCNRTYLSQERPPEMESNTPLQPMDETIKQSLLDGDMDEQLATHFASILSRDPLVLTQEDMSHFNTSNTKLFELLHGCTWHAVRLKPPLSYSGPGWCIEFRTMEAQLIDKDNAAFAIFTYLLSRAIVTLHLNFYIPIDKVGESMEFANKRNAVLEERMWFRRSGWLTDSAHVVRSAHPMCEENVQSRVDGEYYALMSADEIFNGELGHTGFPGLIPLVRYYLDYSKMPVSEQERISPYLDVISKRASGEMPTPASWMREFVRQHGDYQQDSYVSESVCYDMMKEIVRMNEERE
;
A
#
# COMPACT_ATOMS: atom_id res chain seq x y z
N MET A 1 -4.30 1.85 -12.72
CA MET A 1 -5.73 1.75 -13.08
C MET A 1 -5.61 1.93 -14.54
N GLY A 2 -4.90 0.98 -15.14
CA GLY A 2 -5.63 0.02 -15.92
C GLY A 2 -6.39 0.79 -16.94
N LEU A 3 -5.61 1.31 -17.88
CA LEU A 3 -6.05 1.74 -19.19
C LEU A 3 -7.36 1.05 -19.49
N SER A 4 -8.43 1.85 -19.66
CA SER A 4 -9.73 1.37 -20.10
C SER A 4 -9.54 0.19 -21.04
N VAL A 5 -10.09 -0.97 -20.66
CA VAL A 5 -10.10 -2.14 -21.52
C VAL A 5 -11.13 -1.82 -22.61
N GLU A 6 -10.65 -1.15 -23.65
CA GLU A 6 -11.47 -0.78 -24.79
C GLU A 6 -11.74 -2.04 -25.62
N GLY A 7 -13.00 -2.49 -25.59
CA GLY A 7 -13.45 -3.64 -26.36
C GLY A 7 -13.51 -4.95 -25.57
N PRO A 8 -14.01 -6.01 -26.23
CA PRO A 8 -14.21 -7.30 -25.57
C PRO A 8 -12.88 -7.97 -25.23
N SER A 9 -12.77 -8.47 -24.00
CA SER A 9 -11.65 -9.32 -23.58
C SER A 9 -11.63 -10.63 -24.37
N ILE A 10 -10.44 -11.13 -24.66
CA ILE A 10 -10.27 -12.47 -25.25
C ILE A 10 -10.30 -13.56 -24.17
N GLY A 11 -10.61 -14.79 -24.56
CA GLY A 11 -10.66 -15.93 -23.65
C GLY A 11 -9.28 -16.46 -23.26
N TRP A 12 -9.19 -17.12 -22.09
CA TRP A 12 -7.94 -17.62 -21.50
C TRP A 12 -7.07 -18.43 -22.46
N ALA A 13 -7.65 -19.36 -23.24
CA ALA A 13 -6.87 -20.19 -24.17
C ALA A 13 -6.10 -19.34 -25.21
N THR A 14 -6.68 -18.22 -25.66
CA THR A 14 -6.00 -17.28 -26.57
C THR A 14 -4.97 -16.44 -25.82
N THR A 15 -5.31 -15.98 -24.61
CA THR A 15 -4.40 -15.22 -23.73
C THR A 15 -3.14 -16.01 -23.40
N GLU A 16 -3.27 -17.28 -23.01
CA GLU A 16 -2.17 -18.18 -22.68
C GLU A 16 -1.25 -18.40 -23.89
N GLN A 17 -1.82 -18.64 -25.08
CA GLN A 17 -1.04 -18.78 -26.33
C GLN A 17 -0.26 -17.51 -26.68
N ALA A 18 -0.82 -16.33 -26.38
CA ALA A 18 -0.18 -15.04 -26.61
C ALA A 18 0.89 -14.68 -25.56
N GLY A 19 0.86 -15.31 -24.39
CA GLY A 19 1.68 -14.99 -23.22
C GLY A 19 3.15 -14.73 -23.52
N PRO A 20 3.87 -15.64 -24.21
CA PRO A 20 5.29 -15.45 -24.53
C PRO A 20 5.58 -14.17 -25.33
N SER A 21 4.74 -13.85 -26.32
CA SER A 21 4.87 -12.62 -27.12
C SER A 21 4.58 -11.39 -26.28
N VAL A 22 3.52 -11.42 -25.47
CA VAL A 22 3.11 -10.30 -24.59
C VAL A 22 4.20 -9.97 -23.57
N ARG A 23 4.80 -10.98 -22.93
CA ARG A 23 5.90 -10.78 -21.97
C ARG A 23 7.14 -10.15 -22.63
N LYS A 24 7.51 -10.63 -23.80
CA LYS A 24 8.61 -10.05 -24.59
C LYS A 24 8.33 -8.58 -24.93
N TRP A 25 7.14 -8.30 -25.44
CA TRP A 25 6.71 -6.95 -25.81
C TRP A 25 6.63 -5.99 -24.63
N ALA A 26 6.10 -6.44 -23.50
CA ALA A 26 6.10 -5.69 -22.25
C ALA A 26 7.52 -5.38 -21.75
N THR A 27 8.45 -6.33 -21.93
CA THR A 27 9.89 -6.11 -21.61
C THR A 27 10.49 -5.01 -22.50
N GLU A 28 10.20 -5.02 -23.80
CA GLU A 28 10.65 -3.98 -24.73
C GLU A 28 10.06 -2.60 -24.38
N GLN A 29 8.79 -2.53 -23.95
CA GLN A 29 8.15 -1.30 -23.48
C GLN A 29 8.80 -0.77 -22.19
N LEU A 30 9.08 -1.64 -21.22
CA LEU A 30 9.78 -1.28 -19.99
C LEU A 30 11.19 -0.75 -20.29
N LEU A 31 11.95 -1.40 -21.17
CA LEU A 31 13.28 -0.93 -21.58
C LEU A 31 13.22 0.46 -22.25
N CYS A 32 12.16 0.71 -23.04
CA CYS A 32 11.93 2.02 -23.64
C CYS A 32 11.68 3.09 -22.56
N LEU A 33 10.87 2.79 -21.54
CA LEU A 33 10.65 3.68 -20.39
C LEU A 33 11.93 3.90 -19.58
N TRP A 34 12.66 2.83 -19.27
CA TRP A 34 13.94 2.87 -18.56
C TRP A 34 14.94 3.80 -19.24
N ASN A 35 15.16 3.60 -20.54
CA ASN A 35 16.10 4.43 -21.30
C ASN A 35 15.69 5.91 -21.37
N LYS A 36 14.39 6.20 -21.35
CA LYS A 36 13.88 7.58 -21.33
C LYS A 36 14.02 8.24 -19.95
N HIS A 37 13.83 7.48 -18.87
CA HIS A 37 13.53 8.05 -17.55
C HIS A 37 14.48 7.66 -16.41
N ARG A 38 15.45 6.77 -16.62
CA ARG A 38 16.41 6.35 -15.57
C ARG A 38 17.24 7.48 -14.95
N HIS A 39 17.44 8.58 -15.69
CA HIS A 39 18.13 9.78 -15.21
C HIS A 39 17.17 10.94 -14.93
N ARG A 40 15.85 10.69 -14.90
CA ARG A 40 14.85 11.70 -14.56
C ARG A 40 15.04 12.16 -13.12
N SER A 41 14.98 13.47 -12.91
CA SER A 41 14.96 14.05 -11.59
C SER A 41 13.84 15.07 -11.48
N ASP A 42 13.05 14.97 -10.41
CA ASP A 42 11.91 15.82 -10.11
C ASP A 42 12.13 16.51 -8.77
N ASN A 43 12.03 17.84 -8.72
CA ASN A 43 12.33 18.60 -7.50
C ASN A 43 11.11 18.81 -6.59
N VAL A 44 9.98 18.17 -6.90
CA VAL A 44 8.72 18.33 -6.17
C VAL A 44 8.28 16.97 -5.64
N ALA A 45 8.18 16.86 -4.32
CA ALA A 45 7.71 15.67 -3.61
C ALA A 45 6.18 15.64 -3.56
N THR A 46 5.56 15.40 -4.71
CA THR A 46 4.10 15.23 -4.79
C THR A 46 3.68 13.90 -4.17
N TRP A 47 2.45 13.84 -3.66
CA TRP A 47 1.88 12.61 -3.14
C TRP A 47 0.35 12.63 -3.22
N GLY A 48 -0.29 11.51 -2.99
CA GLY A 48 -1.74 11.40 -2.92
C GLY A 48 -2.16 10.14 -2.17
N ASP A 49 -3.35 10.17 -1.61
CA ASP A 49 -4.05 9.00 -1.09
C ASP A 49 -5.11 8.50 -2.08
N GLU A 50 -5.48 7.24 -1.89
CA GLU A 50 -6.55 6.55 -2.60
C GLU A 50 -7.41 5.88 -1.52
N ILE A 51 -8.70 6.25 -1.47
CA ILE A 51 -9.67 5.70 -0.51
C ILE A 51 -10.80 5.03 -1.29
N GLU A 52 -11.01 3.75 -1.03
CA GLU A 52 -12.10 2.97 -1.61
C GLU A 52 -13.33 3.00 -0.67
N TYR A 53 -14.51 3.25 -1.21
CA TYR A 53 -15.78 3.34 -0.47
C TYR A 53 -16.76 2.28 -0.95
N ASN A 54 -17.48 1.66 -0.01
CA ASN A 54 -18.61 0.79 -0.32
C ASN A 54 -19.90 1.60 -0.36
N LEU A 55 -20.63 1.52 -1.46
CA LEU A 55 -21.96 2.07 -1.64
C LEU A 55 -22.99 1.16 -0.95
N VAL A 56 -23.66 1.69 0.07
CA VAL A 56 -24.64 0.96 0.88
C VAL A 56 -26.01 1.64 0.77
N ASP A 57 -27.04 0.84 0.51
CA ASP A 57 -28.45 1.22 0.59
C ASP A 57 -29.02 0.79 1.94
N LEU A 58 -29.60 1.74 2.68
CA LEU A 58 -30.19 1.52 4.00
C LEU A 58 -31.73 1.57 3.90
N ASP A 59 -32.35 0.40 3.91
CA ASP A 59 -33.79 0.27 3.97
C ASP A 59 -34.27 0.37 5.42
N HIS A 60 -34.67 1.58 5.84
CA HIS A 60 -35.20 1.80 7.18
C HIS A 60 -36.55 1.12 7.45
N GLY A 61 -37.34 0.85 6.41
CA GLY A 61 -38.62 0.14 6.56
C GLY A 61 -38.41 -1.35 6.88
N ALA A 62 -37.38 -1.95 6.30
CA ALA A 62 -37.02 -3.35 6.50
C ALA A 62 -35.91 -3.58 7.55
N SER A 63 -35.30 -2.52 8.10
CA SER A 63 -34.12 -2.61 8.96
C SER A 63 -33.00 -3.43 8.33
N ARG A 64 -32.68 -3.12 7.06
CA ARG A 64 -31.75 -3.89 6.24
C ARG A 64 -30.76 -2.99 5.53
N ALA A 65 -29.49 -3.37 5.55
CA ALA A 65 -28.43 -2.76 4.77
C ALA A 65 -28.02 -3.67 3.61
N THR A 66 -27.92 -3.13 2.40
CA THR A 66 -27.50 -3.90 1.21
C THR A 66 -26.49 -3.12 0.38
N MET A 67 -25.64 -3.82 -0.38
CA MET A 67 -24.74 -3.16 -1.33
C MET A 67 -25.52 -2.55 -2.48
N LEU A 68 -25.27 -1.27 -2.77
CA LEU A 68 -25.83 -0.56 -3.92
C LEU A 68 -24.98 -0.87 -5.16
N LEU A 69 -25.45 -1.80 -5.99
CA LEU A 69 -24.75 -2.27 -7.20
C LEU A 69 -24.84 -1.29 -8.39
N ASP A 70 -24.74 0.01 -8.14
CA ASP A 70 -24.97 1.06 -9.14
C ASP A 70 -23.92 2.18 -9.12
N GLN A 71 -22.65 1.80 -8.93
CA GLN A 71 -21.48 2.67 -9.14
C GLN A 71 -21.57 3.46 -10.46
N LYS A 72 -22.11 2.84 -11.52
CA LYS A 72 -22.27 3.50 -12.83
C LYS A 72 -23.09 4.77 -12.76
N ARG A 73 -24.19 4.72 -12.03
CA ARG A 73 -25.07 5.87 -11.85
C ARG A 73 -24.41 6.91 -10.95
N VAL A 74 -23.82 6.50 -9.83
CA VAL A 74 -23.18 7.41 -8.86
C VAL A 74 -22.08 8.24 -9.54
N ILE A 75 -21.19 7.60 -10.30
CA ILE A 75 -20.11 8.31 -11.00
C ILE A 75 -20.67 9.28 -12.04
N ARG A 76 -21.67 8.87 -12.82
CA ARG A 76 -22.29 9.76 -13.83
C ARG A 76 -23.04 10.93 -13.21
N GLU A 77 -23.69 10.73 -12.07
CA GLU A 77 -24.37 11.80 -11.34
C GLU A 77 -23.33 12.80 -10.80
N TRP A 78 -22.20 12.32 -10.26
CA TRP A 78 -21.08 13.16 -9.86
C TRP A 78 -20.46 13.93 -11.03
N GLU A 79 -20.11 13.27 -12.12
CA GLU A 79 -19.56 13.89 -13.34
C GLU A 79 -20.51 14.90 -13.99
N GLY A 80 -21.83 14.73 -13.77
CA GLY A 80 -22.85 15.66 -14.24
C GLY A 80 -23.10 16.87 -13.33
N ASP A 81 -22.57 16.84 -12.09
CA ASP A 81 -22.68 17.94 -11.14
C ASP A 81 -21.59 19.00 -11.43
N PRO A 82 -21.93 20.28 -11.65
CA PRO A 82 -20.94 21.35 -11.82
C PRO A 82 -19.93 21.45 -10.67
N ALA A 83 -20.29 21.01 -9.45
CA ALA A 83 -19.37 21.00 -8.31
C ALA A 83 -18.18 20.04 -8.52
N SER A 84 -18.31 19.05 -9.40
CA SER A 84 -17.22 18.09 -9.69
C SER A 84 -16.04 18.73 -10.41
N GLU A 85 -16.26 19.77 -11.22
CA GLU A 85 -15.19 20.45 -11.98
C GLU A 85 -14.22 21.22 -11.07
N GLU A 86 -14.74 21.78 -9.96
CA GLU A 86 -13.95 22.53 -8.97
C GLU A 86 -13.55 21.67 -7.77
N SER A 87 -13.99 20.41 -7.71
CA SER A 87 -13.72 19.51 -6.60
C SER A 87 -12.21 19.24 -6.48
N PRO A 88 -11.66 19.27 -5.25
CA PRO A 88 -10.28 18.83 -5.01
C PRO A 88 -10.11 17.31 -5.14
N VAL A 89 -11.19 16.57 -5.40
CA VAL A 89 -11.27 15.11 -5.43
C VAL A 89 -11.89 14.63 -6.75
N THR A 90 -11.34 13.55 -7.31
CA THR A 90 -11.95 12.80 -8.42
C THR A 90 -12.56 11.51 -7.90
N LEU A 91 -13.67 11.10 -8.51
CA LEU A 91 -14.32 9.82 -8.24
C LEU A 91 -14.05 8.87 -9.39
N GLN A 92 -13.60 7.66 -9.08
CA GLN A 92 -13.15 6.69 -10.08
C GLN A 92 -13.88 5.35 -9.96
N TRP A 93 -13.81 4.61 -11.06
CA TRP A 93 -14.32 3.25 -11.16
C TRP A 93 -13.39 2.30 -10.42
N GLU A 94 -13.97 1.25 -9.88
CA GLU A 94 -13.31 0.20 -9.08
C GLU A 94 -14.00 -1.14 -9.34
N GLY A 95 -13.27 -2.20 -8.95
CA GLY A 95 -13.55 -3.61 -9.00
C GLY A 95 -15.03 -3.92 -9.07
N ALA A 96 -15.67 -3.70 -7.94
CA ALA A 96 -17.04 -4.07 -7.73
C ALA A 96 -18.01 -2.95 -8.09
N LYS A 97 -19.19 -3.33 -8.60
CA LYS A 97 -20.28 -2.39 -8.94
C LYS A 97 -20.83 -1.57 -7.78
N TYR A 98 -20.38 -1.86 -6.56
CA TYR A 98 -20.74 -1.17 -5.32
C TYR A 98 -19.56 -0.49 -4.65
N VAL A 99 -18.39 -0.46 -5.28
CA VAL A 99 -17.22 0.27 -4.77
C VAL A 99 -17.04 1.54 -5.58
N VAL A 100 -16.59 2.63 -4.99
CA VAL A 100 -16.06 3.81 -5.69
C VAL A 100 -14.73 4.17 -5.06
N GLU A 101 -13.80 4.72 -5.83
CA GLU A 101 -12.53 5.21 -5.29
C GLU A 101 -12.46 6.73 -5.39
N THR A 102 -11.91 7.37 -4.36
CA THR A 102 -11.53 8.78 -4.43
C THR A 102 -10.02 8.95 -4.48
N THR A 103 -9.58 9.93 -5.27
CA THR A 103 -8.19 10.40 -5.31
C THR A 103 -8.19 11.92 -5.37
N PRO A 104 -7.12 12.60 -4.90
CA PRO A 104 -7.03 14.04 -5.07
C PRO A 104 -6.92 14.38 -6.57
N ALA A 105 -7.72 15.35 -7.03
CA ALA A 105 -7.76 15.78 -8.43
C ALA A 105 -6.40 16.25 -8.96
N LYS A 106 -5.55 16.73 -8.05
CA LYS A 106 -4.13 17.02 -8.27
C LYS A 106 -3.34 16.43 -7.12
N PRO A 107 -2.17 15.81 -7.38
CA PRO A 107 -1.30 15.38 -6.30
C PRO A 107 -1.03 16.52 -5.31
N TYR A 108 -1.09 16.21 -4.01
CA TYR A 108 -0.81 17.16 -2.94
C TYR A 108 0.59 17.76 -3.09
N THR A 109 0.72 19.03 -2.70
CA THR A 109 1.95 19.85 -2.78
C THR A 109 2.52 20.08 -4.19
N GLY A 110 1.81 19.66 -5.24
CA GLY A 110 2.10 20.02 -6.64
C GLY A 110 1.58 21.40 -7.04
N ARG A 111 2.23 22.07 -8.01
CA ARG A 111 1.62 23.17 -8.76
C ARG A 111 0.79 22.59 -9.91
N GLU A 112 -0.28 23.27 -10.31
CA GLU A 112 -1.08 22.87 -11.47
C GLU A 112 -0.22 22.69 -12.72
N LYS A 113 -0.27 21.50 -13.34
CA LYS A 113 -0.57 21.32 -14.76
C LYS A 113 -0.66 19.85 -15.17
N GLY A 114 -1.75 19.54 -15.88
CA GLY A 114 -1.95 18.31 -16.65
C GLY A 114 -3.14 17.48 -16.14
N PRO A 115 -4.06 17.01 -17.02
CA PRO A 115 -5.19 16.15 -16.66
C PRO A 115 -4.78 14.69 -16.37
N GLU A 116 -3.53 14.44 -15.99
CA GLU A 116 -3.02 13.09 -15.71
C GLU A 116 -2.91 12.93 -14.19
N SER A 117 -4.04 12.64 -13.55
CA SER A 117 -4.08 12.13 -12.18
C SER A 117 -3.30 10.82 -12.09
N ILE A 118 -2.79 10.53 -10.89
CA ILE A 118 -2.27 9.19 -10.57
C ILE A 118 -3.46 8.22 -10.76
N CYS A 119 -3.29 7.19 -11.58
CA CYS A 119 -4.38 6.37 -12.12
C CYS A 119 -4.22 4.92 -11.61
N LEU A 120 -4.82 4.40 -10.48
CA LEU A 120 -4.49 3.02 -9.93
C LEU A 120 -5.31 1.76 -9.46
N ASP A 121 -4.98 0.53 -10.03
CA ASP A 121 -5.75 -0.64 -10.66
C ASP A 121 -6.89 -1.47 -9.97
N HIS A 122 -7.79 -2.07 -10.80
CA HIS A 122 -9.09 -2.79 -10.55
C HIS A 122 -9.13 -4.32 -10.89
N VAL A 123 -9.77 -5.23 -10.09
CA VAL A 123 -10.29 -6.64 -10.37
C VAL A 123 -11.23 -7.26 -9.26
N GLN A 124 -12.41 -7.73 -9.66
CA GLN A 124 -13.72 -7.67 -9.00
C GLN A 124 -14.16 -8.58 -7.81
N VAL A 125 -13.42 -9.55 -7.24
CA VAL A 125 -13.93 -10.32 -6.06
C VAL A 125 -12.80 -10.63 -5.10
N GLY A 126 -12.89 -10.08 -3.88
CA GLY A 126 -11.71 -9.74 -3.06
C GLY A 126 -11.49 -8.23 -3.08
N MET A 127 -11.59 -7.61 -4.27
CA MET A 127 -11.65 -6.13 -4.47
C MET A 127 -13.03 -5.51 -4.21
N GLY A 128 -13.95 -6.27 -3.63
CA GLY A 128 -15.10 -5.66 -2.94
C GLY A 128 -14.73 -5.13 -1.56
N SER A 129 -13.51 -5.42 -1.09
CA SER A 129 -12.95 -4.85 0.13
C SER A 129 -12.20 -3.56 -0.21
N SER A 130 -12.37 -2.57 0.66
CA SER A 130 -11.72 -1.27 0.54
C SER A 130 -10.39 -1.20 1.28
N SER A 131 -9.51 -0.35 0.78
CA SER A 131 -8.19 -0.05 1.32
C SER A 131 -7.92 1.44 1.34
N LEU A 132 -6.93 1.81 2.14
CA LEU A 132 -6.27 3.10 2.07
C LEU A 132 -4.91 2.86 1.42
N GLN A 133 -4.61 3.56 0.34
CA GLN A 133 -3.30 3.49 -0.32
C GLN A 133 -2.70 4.88 -0.39
N THR A 134 -1.37 4.97 -0.36
CA THR A 134 -0.67 6.26 -0.48
C THR A 134 0.45 6.14 -1.50
N THR A 135 0.46 7.05 -2.47
CA THR A 135 1.49 7.13 -3.51
C THR A 135 2.38 8.36 -3.29
N PHE A 136 3.70 8.18 -3.32
CA PHE A 136 4.71 9.22 -3.13
C PHE A 136 5.61 9.35 -4.36
N GLN A 137 5.78 10.56 -4.88
CA GLN A 137 6.80 10.87 -5.88
C GLN A 137 8.12 11.21 -5.18
N THR A 138 9.21 10.64 -5.68
CA THR A 138 10.58 10.86 -5.19
C THR A 138 11.40 11.69 -6.17
N SER A 139 12.55 12.16 -5.71
CA SER A 139 13.37 13.07 -6.51
C SER A 139 14.04 12.45 -7.72
N ASN A 140 14.25 11.13 -7.70
CA ASN A 140 14.87 10.33 -8.75
C ASN A 140 14.73 8.84 -8.42
N GLU A 141 15.19 7.99 -9.34
CA GLU A 141 15.12 6.53 -9.22
C GLU A 141 15.84 5.96 -7.97
N ALA A 142 16.99 6.52 -7.57
CA ALA A 142 17.76 6.01 -6.45
C ALA A 142 17.07 6.28 -5.09
N GLU A 143 16.56 7.51 -4.92
CA GLU A 143 15.69 7.87 -3.78
C GLU A 143 14.42 7.02 -3.77
N CYS A 144 13.87 6.73 -4.95
CA CYS A 144 12.70 5.87 -5.11
C CYS A 144 12.94 4.47 -4.53
N ARG A 145 14.05 3.84 -4.93
CA ARG A 145 14.44 2.50 -4.46
C ARG A 145 14.78 2.48 -2.99
N TRP A 146 15.42 3.54 -2.47
CA TRP A 146 15.65 3.67 -1.03
C TRP A 146 14.33 3.67 -0.26
N LEU A 147 13.40 4.57 -0.62
CA LEU A 147 12.12 4.68 0.07
C LEU A 147 11.28 3.40 -0.09
N TYR A 148 11.27 2.79 -1.28
CA TYR A 148 10.64 1.49 -1.52
C TYR A 148 11.12 0.45 -0.49
N ASP A 149 12.43 0.33 -0.30
CA ASP A 149 13.01 -0.63 0.62
C ASP A 149 12.66 -0.34 2.07
N GLN A 150 12.72 0.92 2.49
CA GLN A 150 12.45 1.30 3.87
C GLN A 150 10.96 1.16 4.24
N LEU A 151 10.05 1.23 3.26
CA LEU A 151 8.62 1.02 3.49
C LEU A 151 8.25 -0.46 3.66
N ILE A 152 9.01 -1.40 3.08
CA ILE A 152 8.68 -2.84 3.15
C ILE A 152 8.56 -3.36 4.59
N PRO A 153 9.51 -3.13 5.51
CA PRO A 153 9.40 -3.56 6.92
C PRO A 153 8.21 -2.96 7.68
N LEU A 154 7.63 -1.86 7.19
CA LEU A 154 6.48 -1.20 7.82
C LEU A 154 5.15 -1.84 7.41
N THR A 155 5.13 -2.55 6.27
CA THR A 155 3.90 -3.15 5.72
C THR A 155 3.08 -4.00 6.70
N PRO A 156 3.67 -4.87 7.56
CA PRO A 156 2.89 -5.74 8.43
C PRO A 156 2.30 -4.97 9.61
N VAL A 157 3.05 -4.02 10.16
CA VAL A 157 2.61 -3.24 11.32
C VAL A 157 1.49 -2.29 10.93
N PHE A 158 1.59 -1.65 9.76
CA PHE A 158 0.50 -0.82 9.23
C PHE A 158 -0.76 -1.64 8.92
N LEU A 159 -0.62 -2.88 8.42
CA LEU A 159 -1.74 -3.79 8.21
C LEU A 159 -2.49 -4.07 9.53
N ALA A 160 -1.76 -4.43 10.60
CA ALA A 160 -2.39 -4.66 11.91
C ALA A 160 -2.95 -3.38 12.54
N MET A 161 -2.25 -2.26 12.42
CA MET A 161 -2.68 -0.95 12.93
C MET A 161 -3.97 -0.44 12.27
N THR A 162 -4.26 -0.86 11.04
CA THR A 162 -5.43 -0.41 10.28
C THR A 162 -6.56 -1.42 10.24
N ALA A 163 -6.39 -2.59 10.87
CA ALA A 163 -7.27 -3.75 10.75
C ALA A 163 -8.77 -3.42 10.83
N ALA A 164 -9.52 -3.79 9.78
CA ALA A 164 -10.92 -3.38 9.60
C ALA A 164 -11.87 -4.45 9.05
N VAL A 165 -11.44 -5.71 8.92
CA VAL A 165 -12.22 -6.78 8.28
C VAL A 165 -12.35 -8.02 9.19
N PRO A 166 -13.18 -7.94 10.26
CA PRO A 166 -13.40 -9.06 11.18
C PRO A 166 -14.61 -9.95 10.82
N ILE A 167 -15.42 -9.54 9.84
CA ILE A 167 -16.67 -10.21 9.46
C ILE A 167 -16.60 -10.59 7.98
N TRP A 168 -16.80 -11.86 7.66
CA TRP A 168 -16.83 -12.35 6.29
C TRP A 168 -18.07 -13.22 6.03
N LYS A 169 -18.82 -12.89 4.96
CA LYS A 169 -20.06 -13.59 4.58
C LYS A 169 -21.07 -13.78 5.73
N GLY A 170 -21.21 -12.76 6.58
CA GLY A 170 -22.12 -12.78 7.73
C GLY A 170 -21.60 -13.57 8.93
N TYR A 171 -20.30 -13.88 8.99
CA TYR A 171 -19.70 -14.55 10.14
C TYR A 171 -18.51 -13.77 10.67
N LEU A 172 -18.39 -13.66 11.99
CA LEU A 172 -17.13 -13.29 12.63
C LEU A 172 -16.08 -14.35 12.28
N VAL A 173 -14.96 -13.89 11.72
CA VAL A 173 -13.81 -14.74 11.39
C VAL A 173 -12.69 -14.53 12.42
N ASP A 174 -11.68 -15.41 12.45
CA ASP A 174 -10.56 -15.32 13.41
C ASP A 174 -9.34 -14.55 12.86
N THR A 175 -9.62 -13.54 12.03
CA THR A 175 -8.66 -12.63 11.40
C THR A 175 -9.26 -11.23 11.38
N ASP A 176 -8.46 -10.17 11.37
CA ASP A 176 -8.97 -8.78 11.39
C ASP A 176 -8.70 -7.98 10.11
N VAL A 177 -8.10 -8.62 9.09
CA VAL A 177 -7.59 -7.93 7.89
C VAL A 177 -8.00 -8.66 6.61
N ARG A 178 -8.09 -7.93 5.50
CA ARG A 178 -8.46 -8.50 4.18
C ARG A 178 -7.32 -9.25 3.49
N TRP A 179 -6.06 -8.98 3.87
CA TRP A 179 -4.86 -9.33 3.08
C TRP A 179 -4.82 -10.79 2.62
N GLN A 180 -4.96 -11.76 3.53
CA GLN A 180 -4.95 -13.18 3.17
C GLN A 180 -6.14 -13.56 2.28
N ARG A 181 -7.35 -13.11 2.62
CA ARG A 181 -8.57 -13.45 1.87
C ARG A 181 -8.56 -12.92 0.46
N PHE A 182 -8.01 -11.72 0.29
CA PHE A 182 -7.78 -11.16 -1.03
C PHE A 182 -6.80 -12.04 -1.82
N GLY A 183 -5.67 -12.39 -1.21
CA GLY A 183 -4.67 -13.25 -1.81
C GLY A 183 -5.25 -14.58 -2.30
N ASP A 184 -6.07 -15.23 -1.47
CA ASP A 184 -6.76 -16.48 -1.83
C ASP A 184 -7.67 -16.35 -3.07
N LEU A 185 -8.24 -15.17 -3.33
CA LEU A 185 -9.21 -14.94 -4.41
C LEU A 185 -8.57 -14.60 -5.75
N VAL A 186 -7.34 -14.08 -5.74
CA VAL A 186 -6.59 -13.70 -6.95
C VAL A 186 -5.38 -14.60 -7.20
N ASP A 187 -5.27 -15.71 -6.47
CA ASP A 187 -4.21 -16.70 -6.67
C ASP A 187 -4.50 -17.52 -7.93
N ASP A 188 -3.79 -17.21 -9.01
CA ASP A 188 -3.90 -17.88 -10.30
C ASP A 188 -2.90 -19.03 -10.47
N ARG A 189 -2.14 -19.37 -9.42
CA ARG A 189 -1.13 -20.42 -9.47
C ARG A 189 -1.76 -21.78 -9.68
N ARG A 190 -1.18 -22.54 -10.60
CA ARG A 190 -1.44 -23.97 -10.80
C ARG A 190 -0.90 -24.76 -9.60
N PRO A 191 -1.41 -25.97 -9.33
CA PRO A 191 -0.92 -26.81 -8.23
C PRO A 191 0.60 -27.02 -8.25
N GLU A 192 1.20 -27.18 -9.42
CA GLU A 192 2.65 -27.30 -9.59
C GLU A 192 3.42 -26.02 -9.27
N GLU A 193 2.81 -24.84 -9.47
CA GLU A 193 3.43 -23.52 -9.24
C GLU A 193 3.44 -23.12 -7.76
N MET A 194 2.53 -23.66 -6.94
CA MET A 194 2.36 -23.24 -5.55
C MET A 194 3.61 -23.39 -4.67
N GLU A 195 4.52 -24.31 -5.00
CA GLU A 195 5.75 -24.56 -4.24
C GLU A 195 6.83 -23.49 -4.46
N HIS A 196 6.90 -22.93 -5.66
CA HIS A 196 8.05 -22.11 -6.08
C HIS A 196 7.63 -20.69 -6.49
N THR A 197 6.45 -20.55 -7.07
CA THR A 197 5.90 -19.28 -7.54
C THR A 197 5.20 -18.55 -6.40
N PRO A 198 5.58 -17.31 -6.05
CA PRO A 198 4.80 -16.52 -5.11
C PRO A 198 3.46 -16.12 -5.76
N PRO A 199 2.36 -15.99 -4.98
CA PRO A 199 1.10 -15.49 -5.50
C PRO A 199 1.26 -14.06 -6.03
N ARG A 200 0.41 -13.64 -6.96
CA ARG A 200 0.45 -12.26 -7.50
C ARG A 200 0.18 -11.23 -6.42
N TRP A 201 -0.70 -11.55 -5.48
CA TRP A 201 -0.89 -10.79 -4.26
C TRP A 201 0.07 -11.30 -3.20
N THR A 202 1.15 -10.57 -2.97
CA THR A 202 2.23 -11.02 -2.08
C THR A 202 2.92 -9.84 -1.43
N CYS A 203 3.51 -10.09 -0.27
CA CYS A 203 4.51 -9.18 0.27
C CYS A 203 5.71 -9.12 -0.67
N ASN A 204 6.42 -8.01 -0.63
CA ASN A 204 7.65 -7.82 -1.39
C ASN A 204 8.64 -8.94 -1.06
N ARG A 205 9.29 -9.46 -2.10
CA ARG A 205 10.31 -10.53 -1.98
C ARG A 205 11.72 -10.05 -2.34
N THR A 206 11.82 -8.82 -2.82
CA THR A 206 13.08 -8.17 -3.19
C THR A 206 13.15 -6.78 -2.60
N TYR A 207 14.30 -6.44 -2.05
CA TYR A 207 14.76 -5.08 -1.88
C TYR A 207 15.48 -4.60 -3.16
N LEU A 208 15.38 -3.32 -3.47
CA LEU A 208 15.81 -2.74 -4.74
C LEU A 208 17.00 -1.81 -4.60
N SER A 209 17.19 -1.08 -3.51
CA SER A 209 18.26 -0.08 -3.38
C SER A 209 19.65 -0.72 -3.50
N GLN A 210 20.57 0.00 -4.15
CA GLN A 210 21.97 -0.40 -4.21
C GLN A 210 22.68 -0.28 -2.84
N GLU A 211 22.07 0.40 -1.87
CA GLU A 211 22.57 0.51 -0.49
C GLU A 211 22.13 -0.65 0.41
N ARG A 212 21.35 -1.61 -0.14
CA ARG A 212 20.86 -2.77 0.60
C ARG A 212 22.02 -3.66 1.08
N PRO A 213 22.08 -4.01 2.39
CA PRO A 213 23.04 -4.98 2.89
C PRO A 213 22.88 -6.38 2.24
N PRO A 214 23.97 -7.11 1.94
CA PRO A 214 23.88 -8.43 1.29
C PRO A 214 23.04 -9.46 2.03
N GLU A 215 23.02 -9.42 3.37
CA GLU A 215 22.29 -10.34 4.25
C GLU A 215 20.76 -10.15 4.27
N MET A 216 20.22 -9.20 3.50
CA MET A 216 18.78 -8.90 3.46
C MET A 216 18.02 -9.67 2.37
N GLU A 217 18.72 -10.52 1.61
CA GLU A 217 18.10 -11.37 0.57
C GLU A 217 17.12 -12.39 1.13
N SER A 218 16.10 -12.71 0.35
CA SER A 218 15.23 -13.85 0.65
C SER A 218 15.99 -15.14 0.43
N ASN A 219 15.81 -16.11 1.32
CA ASN A 219 16.27 -17.47 1.09
C ASN A 219 15.34 -18.23 0.12
N THR A 220 14.18 -17.65 -0.21
CA THR A 220 13.18 -18.26 -1.10
C THR A 220 13.44 -17.83 -2.55
N PRO A 221 13.60 -18.77 -3.49
CA PRO A 221 13.75 -18.45 -4.90
C PRO A 221 12.51 -17.72 -5.46
N LEU A 222 12.72 -16.77 -6.36
CA LEU A 222 11.66 -16.11 -7.13
C LEU A 222 11.30 -16.90 -8.39
N GLN A 223 11.19 -18.21 -8.30
CA GLN A 223 11.06 -19.10 -9.46
C GLN A 223 9.59 -19.43 -9.77
N PRO A 224 9.21 -19.73 -11.02
CA PRO A 224 10.02 -19.66 -12.21
C PRO A 224 10.12 -18.19 -12.65
N MET A 225 11.35 -17.71 -12.80
CA MET A 225 11.63 -16.42 -13.43
C MET A 225 12.21 -16.70 -14.81
N ASP A 226 11.68 -16.03 -15.83
CA ASP A 226 12.20 -16.13 -17.19
C ASP A 226 13.57 -15.44 -17.26
N GLU A 227 14.63 -16.25 -17.22
CA GLU A 227 16.01 -15.78 -17.29
C GLU A 227 16.31 -15.01 -18.58
N THR A 228 15.55 -15.24 -19.67
CA THR A 228 15.73 -14.48 -20.91
C THR A 228 15.19 -13.05 -20.79
N ILE A 229 14.10 -12.86 -20.04
CA ILE A 229 13.59 -11.53 -19.69
C ILE A 229 14.59 -10.82 -18.79
N LYS A 230 15.06 -11.48 -17.73
CA LYS A 230 16.07 -10.91 -16.83
C LYS A 230 17.34 -10.49 -17.57
N GLN A 231 17.89 -11.37 -18.42
CA GLN A 231 19.07 -11.05 -19.21
C GLN A 231 18.83 -9.85 -20.15
N SER A 232 17.65 -9.76 -20.77
CA SER A 232 17.30 -8.62 -21.62
C SER A 232 17.26 -7.29 -20.84
N LEU A 233 16.82 -7.32 -19.58
CA LEU A 233 16.81 -6.15 -18.70
C LEU A 233 18.24 -5.74 -18.28
N LEU A 234 19.09 -6.72 -17.95
CA LEU A 234 20.51 -6.49 -17.66
C LEU A 234 21.26 -5.90 -18.86
N ASP A 235 21.04 -6.45 -20.06
CA ASP A 235 21.60 -5.95 -21.32
C ASP A 235 21.12 -4.51 -21.64
N GLY A 236 20.00 -4.09 -21.03
CA GLY A 236 19.45 -2.73 -21.09
C GLY A 236 19.97 -1.76 -20.01
N ASP A 237 21.09 -2.09 -19.35
CA ASP A 237 21.70 -1.34 -18.25
C ASP A 237 20.85 -1.27 -16.96
N MET A 238 19.90 -2.19 -16.72
CA MET A 238 19.37 -2.35 -15.37
C MET A 238 20.37 -3.12 -14.51
N ASP A 239 20.47 -2.78 -13.23
CA ASP A 239 21.25 -3.59 -12.28
C ASP A 239 20.50 -4.87 -11.86
N GLU A 240 21.22 -5.75 -11.18
CA GLU A 240 20.75 -7.08 -10.79
C GLU A 240 19.45 -7.04 -9.96
N GLN A 241 19.32 -6.09 -9.04
CA GLN A 241 18.14 -5.99 -8.17
C GLN A 241 16.91 -5.57 -8.98
N LEU A 242 17.07 -4.53 -9.80
CA LEU A 242 15.97 -4.00 -10.59
C LEU A 242 15.55 -4.96 -11.72
N ALA A 243 16.52 -5.58 -12.39
CA ALA A 243 16.27 -6.59 -13.42
C ALA A 243 15.54 -7.80 -12.85
N THR A 244 15.96 -8.30 -11.68
CA THR A 244 15.30 -9.42 -10.99
C THR A 244 13.86 -9.05 -10.59
N HIS A 245 13.66 -7.86 -10.05
CA HIS A 245 12.33 -7.37 -9.67
C HIS A 245 11.36 -7.36 -10.85
N PHE A 246 11.71 -6.68 -11.94
CA PHE A 246 10.83 -6.59 -13.10
C PHE A 246 10.70 -7.92 -13.84
N ALA A 247 11.76 -8.74 -13.92
CA ALA A 247 11.65 -10.07 -14.51
C ALA A 247 10.66 -10.96 -13.73
N SER A 248 10.63 -10.90 -12.40
CA SER A 248 9.67 -11.67 -11.59
C SER A 248 8.19 -11.29 -11.86
N ILE A 249 7.95 -10.04 -12.25
CA ILE A 249 6.63 -9.50 -12.64
C ILE A 249 6.32 -9.87 -14.10
N LEU A 250 7.26 -9.60 -15.00
CA LEU A 250 7.07 -9.80 -16.44
C LEU A 250 7.08 -11.27 -16.84
N SER A 251 7.54 -12.18 -15.98
CA SER A 251 7.45 -13.63 -16.20
C SER A 251 6.03 -14.18 -16.05
N ARG A 252 5.10 -13.39 -15.49
CA ARG A 252 3.72 -13.81 -15.25
C ARG A 252 2.91 -13.87 -16.54
N ASP A 253 1.96 -14.79 -16.59
CA ASP A 253 0.97 -14.81 -17.66
C ASP A 253 0.08 -13.55 -17.59
N PRO A 254 -0.30 -12.94 -18.72
CA PRO A 254 -1.30 -11.88 -18.71
C PRO A 254 -2.67 -12.44 -18.30
N LEU A 255 -3.39 -11.76 -17.40
CA LEU A 255 -4.71 -12.22 -16.94
C LEU A 255 -5.87 -11.70 -17.79
N VAL A 256 -5.72 -10.50 -18.35
CA VAL A 256 -6.73 -9.84 -19.16
C VAL A 256 -6.05 -9.31 -20.41
N LEU A 257 -6.63 -9.54 -21.59
CA LEU A 257 -6.18 -8.97 -22.85
C LEU A 257 -7.41 -8.70 -23.72
N THR A 258 -7.31 -7.72 -24.61
CA THR A 258 -8.25 -7.49 -25.70
C THR A 258 -7.69 -7.97 -27.03
N GLN A 259 -8.55 -8.05 -28.05
CA GLN A 259 -8.09 -8.32 -29.41
C GLN A 259 -7.15 -7.22 -29.94
N GLU A 260 -7.35 -5.98 -29.50
CA GLU A 260 -6.55 -4.83 -29.90
C GLU A 260 -5.14 -4.87 -29.32
N ASP A 261 -5.01 -5.27 -28.05
CA ASP A 261 -3.71 -5.46 -27.38
C ASP A 261 -2.81 -6.43 -28.16
N MET A 262 -3.42 -7.37 -28.89
CA MET A 262 -2.73 -8.39 -29.69
C MET A 262 -2.42 -7.98 -31.14
N SER A 263 -3.17 -7.05 -31.74
CA SER A 263 -3.03 -6.70 -33.16
C SER A 263 -2.09 -5.52 -33.42
N HIS A 264 -1.79 -4.70 -32.41
CA HIS A 264 -1.06 -3.44 -32.58
C HIS A 264 0.07 -3.26 -31.56
N PHE A 265 1.04 -4.19 -31.53
CA PHE A 265 2.23 -4.00 -30.71
C PHE A 265 2.99 -2.72 -31.11
N ASN A 266 3.28 -1.89 -30.11
CA ASN A 266 4.02 -0.65 -30.27
C ASN A 266 4.92 -0.41 -29.05
N THR A 267 6.24 -0.38 -29.28
CA THR A 267 7.26 -0.11 -28.25
C THR A 267 7.23 1.31 -27.71
N SER A 268 6.53 2.25 -28.37
CA SER A 268 6.40 3.63 -27.92
C SER A 268 5.26 3.86 -26.92
N ASN A 269 4.34 2.90 -26.77
CA ASN A 269 3.34 2.91 -25.69
C ASN A 269 3.77 1.99 -24.52
N THR A 270 2.95 1.95 -23.48
CA THR A 270 3.26 1.31 -22.19
C THR A 270 2.23 0.25 -21.77
N LYS A 271 1.19 0.02 -22.59
CA LYS A 271 -0.01 -0.70 -22.16
C LYS A 271 0.24 -2.13 -21.68
N LEU A 272 1.06 -2.91 -22.39
CA LEU A 272 1.33 -4.31 -22.02
C LEU A 272 2.21 -4.40 -20.77
N PHE A 273 3.19 -3.50 -20.64
CA PHE A 273 3.97 -3.35 -19.41
C PHE A 273 3.06 -3.03 -18.23
N GLU A 274 2.23 -1.98 -18.35
CA GLU A 274 1.30 -1.57 -17.30
C GLU A 274 0.33 -2.68 -16.92
N LEU A 275 -0.12 -3.49 -17.88
CA LEU A 275 -1.01 -4.62 -17.63
C LEU A 275 -0.37 -5.68 -16.75
N LEU A 276 0.83 -6.15 -17.10
CA LEU A 276 1.54 -7.17 -16.30
C LEU A 276 1.98 -6.62 -14.94
N HIS A 277 2.44 -5.37 -14.92
CA HIS A 277 2.84 -4.67 -13.71
C HIS A 277 1.66 -4.41 -12.76
N GLY A 278 0.52 -3.99 -13.30
CA GLY A 278 -0.72 -3.73 -12.56
C GLY A 278 -1.38 -5.00 -12.03
N CYS A 279 -1.23 -6.13 -12.73
CA CYS A 279 -1.72 -7.45 -12.32
C CYS A 279 -0.75 -8.22 -11.40
N THR A 280 0.25 -7.54 -10.83
CA THR A 280 1.09 -8.09 -9.76
C THR A 280 1.06 -7.12 -8.58
N TRP A 281 0.52 -7.57 -7.45
CA TRP A 281 0.16 -6.73 -6.31
C TRP A 281 1.11 -6.99 -5.13
N HIS A 282 2.21 -6.24 -5.14
CA HIS A 282 3.11 -6.15 -3.99
C HIS A 282 2.52 -5.28 -2.87
N ALA A 283 2.99 -5.46 -1.64
CA ALA A 283 2.63 -4.60 -0.49
C ALA A 283 3.16 -3.16 -0.66
N VAL A 284 4.35 -3.01 -1.24
CA VAL A 284 4.93 -1.75 -1.71
C VAL A 284 5.19 -1.87 -3.20
N ARG A 285 4.67 -0.95 -4.02
CA ARG A 285 4.79 -0.99 -5.48
C ARG A 285 5.69 0.13 -5.99
N LEU A 286 6.68 -0.20 -6.80
CA LEU A 286 7.48 0.75 -7.57
C LEU A 286 6.69 1.16 -8.81
N LYS A 287 6.61 2.46 -9.12
CA LYS A 287 5.92 2.99 -10.30
C LYS A 287 6.91 3.81 -11.13
N PRO A 288 7.43 3.27 -12.25
CA PRO A 288 8.29 4.04 -13.13
C PRO A 288 7.50 5.15 -13.84
N PRO A 289 8.16 6.24 -14.25
CA PRO A 289 7.52 7.27 -15.06
C PRO A 289 7.01 6.69 -16.38
N LEU A 290 5.77 7.02 -16.74
CA LEU A 290 5.15 6.57 -18.01
C LEU A 290 5.26 7.62 -19.13
N SER A 291 5.43 8.89 -18.76
CA SER A 291 5.56 10.02 -19.70
C SER A 291 6.48 11.10 -19.11
N TYR A 292 6.93 12.05 -19.95
CA TYR A 292 7.73 13.20 -19.48
C TYR A 292 6.90 14.27 -18.75
N SER A 293 5.61 14.38 -19.07
CA SER A 293 4.69 15.37 -18.48
C SER A 293 3.96 14.87 -17.24
N GLY A 294 3.89 13.55 -17.05
CA GLY A 294 3.24 12.90 -15.92
C GLY A 294 4.16 12.73 -14.70
N PRO A 295 3.72 11.96 -13.70
CA PRO A 295 4.49 11.68 -12.50
C PRO A 295 5.88 11.11 -12.78
N GLY A 296 6.82 11.43 -11.89
CA GLY A 296 8.17 10.89 -11.84
C GLY A 296 8.23 9.48 -11.25
N TRP A 297 9.34 9.15 -10.62
CA TRP A 297 9.52 7.86 -9.95
C TRP A 297 8.70 7.85 -8.66
N CYS A 298 7.70 6.97 -8.61
CA CYS A 298 6.77 6.89 -7.49
C CYS A 298 6.83 5.55 -6.76
N ILE A 299 6.47 5.56 -5.47
CA ILE A 299 6.19 4.36 -4.68
C ILE A 299 4.76 4.43 -4.17
N GLU A 300 4.09 3.29 -4.12
CA GLU A 300 2.78 3.15 -3.53
C GLU A 300 2.80 2.15 -2.37
N PHE A 301 2.23 2.55 -1.24
CA PHE A 301 2.10 1.75 -0.02
C PHE A 301 0.65 1.26 0.12
N ARG A 302 0.44 -0.07 0.18
CA ARG A 302 -0.85 -0.69 -0.19
C ARG A 302 -1.49 -1.59 0.89
N THR A 303 -0.87 -1.70 2.06
CA THR A 303 -1.33 -2.66 3.08
C THR A 303 -2.38 -2.12 4.01
N MET A 304 -2.64 -0.82 4.04
CA MET A 304 -3.60 -0.25 4.97
C MET A 304 -5.04 -0.59 4.58
N GLU A 305 -5.84 -0.98 5.56
CA GLU A 305 -7.29 -1.15 5.37
C GLU A 305 -7.96 0.24 5.39
N ALA A 306 -9.09 0.40 4.70
CA ALA A 306 -9.88 1.62 4.80
C ALA A 306 -10.50 1.75 6.20
N GLN A 307 -10.48 2.96 6.75
CA GLN A 307 -11.00 3.27 8.08
C GLN A 307 -12.49 3.70 8.00
N LEU A 308 -13.21 3.58 9.11
CA LEU A 308 -14.65 3.88 9.17
C LEU A 308 -14.99 5.36 9.07
N ILE A 309 -14.03 6.23 9.37
CA ILE A 309 -14.20 7.68 9.35
C ILE A 309 -13.05 8.38 8.63
N ASP A 310 -13.35 9.47 7.96
CA ASP A 310 -12.38 10.23 7.15
C ASP A 310 -11.20 10.73 7.97
N LYS A 311 -11.43 11.14 9.23
CA LYS A 311 -10.35 11.60 10.13
C LYS A 311 -9.29 10.53 10.33
N ASP A 312 -9.68 9.26 10.46
CA ASP A 312 -8.76 8.16 10.68
C ASP A 312 -8.02 7.81 9.39
N ASN A 313 -8.71 7.83 8.23
CA ASN A 313 -8.07 7.68 6.92
C ASN A 313 -7.01 8.78 6.70
N ALA A 314 -7.38 10.04 6.95
CA ALA A 314 -6.47 11.18 6.88
C ALA A 314 -5.29 11.04 7.85
N ALA A 315 -5.52 10.53 9.07
CA ALA A 315 -4.45 10.32 10.04
C ALA A 315 -3.36 9.37 9.51
N PHE A 316 -3.77 8.23 8.95
CA PHE A 316 -2.84 7.26 8.37
C PHE A 316 -2.19 7.76 7.08
N ALA A 317 -2.93 8.46 6.21
CA ALA A 317 -2.39 9.06 5.00
C ALA A 317 -1.31 10.12 5.31
N ILE A 318 -1.64 11.07 6.19
CA ILE A 318 -0.71 12.13 6.64
C ILE A 318 0.50 11.53 7.34
N PHE A 319 0.30 10.58 8.24
CA PHE A 319 1.42 9.94 8.95
C PHE A 319 2.37 9.23 7.98
N THR A 320 1.83 8.46 7.02
CA THR A 320 2.66 7.73 6.04
C THR A 320 3.42 8.70 5.13
N TYR A 321 2.81 9.82 4.73
CA TYR A 321 3.52 10.89 4.02
C TYR A 321 4.65 11.50 4.85
N LEU A 322 4.37 11.93 6.09
CA LEU A 322 5.40 12.54 6.94
C LEU A 322 6.53 11.56 7.24
N LEU A 323 6.21 10.27 7.44
CA LEU A 323 7.19 9.22 7.65
C LEU A 323 8.03 8.98 6.38
N SER A 324 7.44 8.98 5.19
CA SER A 324 8.20 8.82 3.93
C SER A 324 9.19 9.99 3.73
N ARG A 325 8.78 11.21 4.08
CA ARG A 325 9.67 12.38 4.07
C ARG A 325 10.77 12.28 5.12
N ALA A 326 10.46 11.80 6.32
CA ALA A 326 11.45 11.56 7.38
C ALA A 326 12.49 10.50 6.95
N ILE A 327 12.03 9.38 6.38
CA ILE A 327 12.89 8.30 5.87
C ILE A 327 13.91 8.83 4.86
N VAL A 328 13.44 9.58 3.86
CA VAL A 328 14.31 10.14 2.81
C VAL A 328 15.23 11.22 3.37
N THR A 329 14.69 12.16 4.15
CA THR A 329 15.44 13.33 4.63
C THR A 329 16.51 12.98 5.65
N LEU A 330 16.22 12.01 6.52
CA LEU A 330 17.11 11.58 7.60
C LEU A 330 17.90 10.32 7.22
N HIS A 331 17.68 9.77 6.03
CA HIS A 331 18.26 8.52 5.55
C HIS A 331 18.09 7.37 6.56
N LEU A 332 16.85 7.18 7.04
CA LEU A 332 16.49 6.18 8.05
C LEU A 332 16.61 4.77 7.49
N ASN A 333 17.14 3.84 8.29
CA ASN A 333 17.38 2.46 7.89
C ASN A 333 16.51 1.49 8.69
N PHE A 334 15.59 0.82 8.01
CA PHE A 334 14.68 -0.18 8.56
C PHE A 334 14.92 -1.59 8.00
N TYR A 335 15.97 -1.83 7.22
CA TYR A 335 16.24 -3.16 6.66
C TYR A 335 16.26 -4.25 7.73
N ILE A 336 15.51 -5.30 7.45
CA ILE A 336 15.55 -6.60 8.12
C ILE A 336 15.55 -7.68 7.03
N PRO A 337 15.98 -8.93 7.32
CA PRO A 337 15.86 -10.02 6.35
C PRO A 337 14.42 -10.10 5.82
N ILE A 338 14.25 -10.10 4.50
CA ILE A 338 12.92 -9.96 3.90
C ILE A 338 11.96 -11.11 4.26
N ASP A 339 12.51 -12.29 4.56
CA ASP A 339 11.74 -13.44 5.06
C ASP A 339 11.09 -13.13 6.42
N LYS A 340 11.72 -12.32 7.28
CA LYS A 340 11.16 -11.86 8.56
C LYS A 340 10.04 -10.83 8.38
N VAL A 341 10.03 -10.09 7.27
CA VAL A 341 8.88 -9.28 6.86
C VAL A 341 7.71 -10.20 6.54
N GLY A 342 7.98 -11.31 5.81
CA GLY A 342 7.01 -12.36 5.54
C GLY A 342 6.41 -12.97 6.81
N GLU A 343 7.24 -13.35 7.79
CA GLU A 343 6.77 -13.85 9.10
C GLU A 343 5.88 -12.80 9.80
N SER A 344 6.28 -11.54 9.80
CA SER A 344 5.49 -10.46 10.40
C SER A 344 4.14 -10.26 9.72
N MET A 345 4.04 -10.52 8.41
CA MET A 345 2.77 -10.47 7.69
C MET A 345 1.84 -11.60 8.12
N GLU A 346 2.36 -12.79 8.41
CA GLU A 346 1.56 -13.88 9.00
C GLU A 346 1.05 -13.47 10.39
N PHE A 347 1.88 -12.82 11.21
CA PHE A 347 1.44 -12.30 12.51
C PHE A 347 0.36 -11.23 12.38
N ALA A 348 0.52 -10.30 11.43
CA ALA A 348 -0.45 -9.23 11.16
C ALA A 348 -1.84 -9.73 10.72
N ASN A 349 -1.94 -10.95 10.18
CA ASN A 349 -3.23 -11.53 9.77
C ASN A 349 -4.09 -12.00 10.95
N LYS A 350 -3.50 -12.24 12.11
CA LYS A 350 -4.20 -12.79 13.27
C LYS A 350 -5.17 -11.77 13.87
N ARG A 351 -6.22 -12.27 14.52
CA ARG A 351 -7.13 -11.44 15.31
C ARG A 351 -6.36 -10.67 16.38
N ASN A 352 -6.68 -9.39 16.55
CA ASN A 352 -6.12 -8.48 17.53
C ASN A 352 -4.58 -8.35 17.47
N ALA A 353 -3.98 -8.58 16.30
CA ALA A 353 -2.53 -8.61 16.12
C ALA A 353 -1.82 -7.33 16.61
N VAL A 354 -2.47 -6.17 16.50
CA VAL A 354 -1.89 -4.90 16.95
C VAL A 354 -1.56 -4.88 18.45
N LEU A 355 -2.33 -5.61 19.28
CA LEU A 355 -2.14 -5.67 20.73
C LEU A 355 -1.51 -6.98 21.21
N GLU A 356 -1.78 -8.10 20.52
CA GLU A 356 -1.40 -9.43 20.98
C GLU A 356 -0.14 -9.98 20.31
N GLU A 357 0.21 -9.50 19.12
CA GLU A 357 1.34 -10.01 18.35
C GLU A 357 2.54 -9.05 18.40
N ARG A 358 3.72 -9.60 18.07
CA ARG A 358 4.95 -8.84 17.92
C ARG A 358 5.48 -9.07 16.51
N MET A 359 6.04 -8.04 15.90
CA MET A 359 6.51 -8.05 14.52
C MET A 359 7.99 -7.74 14.45
N TRP A 360 8.68 -8.38 13.52
CA TRP A 360 10.10 -8.11 13.31
C TRP A 360 10.28 -6.69 12.80
N PHE A 361 11.09 -5.92 13.53
CA PHE A 361 11.41 -4.55 13.16
C PHE A 361 12.85 -4.20 13.51
N ARG A 362 13.41 -3.21 12.81
CA ARG A 362 14.78 -2.73 13.06
C ARG A 362 14.81 -1.93 14.35
N ARG A 363 15.42 -2.52 15.38
CA ARG A 363 15.48 -1.96 16.73
C ARG A 363 16.66 -1.00 16.90
N SER A 364 17.77 -1.25 16.23
CA SER A 364 19.02 -0.45 16.35
C SER A 364 19.73 -0.29 15.01
N GLY A 365 20.65 0.68 14.92
CA GLY A 365 21.30 1.03 13.65
C GLY A 365 20.29 1.59 12.65
N TRP A 366 19.24 2.25 13.13
CA TRP A 366 18.18 2.84 12.31
C TRP A 366 18.54 4.24 11.83
N LEU A 367 19.56 4.86 12.42
CA LEU A 367 20.23 6.04 11.88
C LEU A 367 21.47 5.57 11.09
N THR A 368 21.63 6.04 9.86
CA THR A 368 22.84 5.74 9.06
C THR A 368 23.96 6.71 9.40
N ASP A 369 25.22 6.31 9.22
CA ASP A 369 26.38 7.21 9.40
C ASP A 369 26.29 8.48 8.53
N SER A 370 25.59 8.42 7.40
CA SER A 370 25.28 9.57 6.53
C SER A 370 24.46 10.66 7.23
N ALA A 371 23.65 10.31 8.24
CA ALA A 371 22.91 11.27 9.06
C ALA A 371 23.84 12.11 9.96
N HIS A 372 25.07 11.66 10.25
CA HIS A 372 26.06 12.43 11.01
C HIS A 372 26.61 13.65 10.23
N VAL A 373 26.30 13.81 8.94
CA VAL A 373 26.60 15.05 8.20
C VAL A 373 25.61 16.17 8.56
N VAL A 374 24.43 15.82 9.10
CA VAL A 374 23.40 16.75 9.61
C VAL A 374 23.72 17.15 11.06
N ARG A 375 24.94 17.64 11.29
CA ARG A 375 25.54 17.86 12.62
C ARG A 375 25.19 19.20 13.27
N SER A 376 23.90 19.52 13.36
CA SER A 376 23.43 20.69 14.15
C SER A 376 22.19 20.44 14.99
N ALA A 377 21.64 19.22 15.02
CA ALA A 377 20.51 18.88 15.87
C ALA A 377 20.97 18.13 17.14
N HIS A 378 20.38 18.48 18.28
CA HIS A 378 20.56 17.79 19.55
C HIS A 378 20.29 16.28 19.39
N PRO A 379 21.10 15.39 19.98
CA PRO A 379 20.96 13.95 19.75
C PRO A 379 19.63 13.45 20.31
N MET A 380 18.77 12.95 19.42
CA MET A 380 17.65 12.07 19.77
C MET A 380 18.20 10.76 20.34
N CYS A 381 18.55 10.78 21.62
CA CYS A 381 19.26 9.72 22.33
C CYS A 381 20.68 9.48 21.75
N GLU A 382 21.65 9.25 22.63
CA GLU A 382 22.98 8.82 22.20
C GLU A 382 22.85 7.39 21.67
N GLU A 383 22.72 7.24 20.35
CA GLU A 383 23.02 5.95 19.72
C GLU A 383 24.51 5.70 19.99
N ASN A 384 24.82 4.91 21.02
CA ASN A 384 26.18 4.52 21.35
C ASN A 384 26.67 3.53 20.29
N VAL A 385 27.05 4.05 19.11
CA VAL A 385 27.63 3.33 17.97
C VAL A 385 28.82 2.45 18.40
N GLN A 386 29.47 2.78 19.51
CA GLN A 386 30.64 2.09 20.04
C GLN A 386 30.36 0.88 20.96
N SER A 387 29.11 0.53 21.26
CA SER A 387 28.82 -0.44 22.35
C SER A 387 28.14 -1.76 21.97
N ARG A 388 27.85 -2.07 20.70
CA ARG A 388 27.13 -3.32 20.38
C ARG A 388 27.65 -4.03 19.14
N VAL A 389 28.64 -4.90 19.35
CA VAL A 389 29.14 -5.84 18.35
C VAL A 389 28.50 -7.24 18.51
N ASP A 390 27.64 -7.46 19.51
CA ASP A 390 27.05 -8.80 19.79
C ASP A 390 25.52 -8.78 20.01
N GLY A 391 24.74 -8.24 19.06
CA GLY A 391 23.28 -8.33 19.10
C GLY A 391 22.62 -8.21 17.73
N GLU A 392 21.48 -8.89 17.52
CA GLU A 392 20.66 -8.73 16.32
C GLU A 392 20.14 -7.28 16.22
N TYR A 393 20.35 -6.62 15.08
CA TYR A 393 19.91 -5.23 14.81
C TYR A 393 18.39 -5.06 14.79
N TYR A 394 17.66 -6.18 14.69
CA TYR A 394 16.22 -6.27 14.62
C TYR A 394 15.69 -7.19 15.72
N ALA A 395 14.43 -6.99 16.12
CA ALA A 395 13.77 -7.76 17.16
C ALA A 395 12.27 -7.86 16.89
N LEU A 396 11.60 -8.82 17.54
CA LEU A 396 10.14 -8.82 17.64
C LEU A 396 9.69 -7.71 18.58
N MET A 397 8.95 -6.74 18.06
CA MET A 397 8.48 -5.55 18.76
C MET A 397 6.95 -5.43 18.69
N SER A 398 6.31 -4.90 19.73
CA SER A 398 4.87 -4.59 19.68
C SER A 398 4.61 -3.37 18.78
N ALA A 399 3.37 -3.18 18.35
CA ALA A 399 3.00 -1.96 17.62
C ALA A 399 3.30 -0.70 18.46
N ASP A 400 3.04 -0.74 19.76
CA ASP A 400 3.37 0.36 20.69
C ASP A 400 4.86 0.70 20.70
N GLU A 401 5.73 -0.31 20.83
CA GLU A 401 7.20 -0.12 20.80
C GLU A 401 7.68 0.44 19.45
N ILE A 402 7.05 0.04 18.34
CA ILE A 402 7.41 0.52 16.99
C ILE A 402 6.92 1.95 16.77
N PHE A 403 5.71 2.31 17.17
CA PHE A 403 5.16 3.65 16.89
C PHE A 403 5.52 4.68 17.96
N ASN A 404 5.38 4.32 19.24
CA ASN A 404 5.59 5.22 20.38
C ASN A 404 6.99 5.11 20.98
N GLY A 405 7.71 4.02 20.71
CA GLY A 405 9.08 3.78 21.16
C GLY A 405 9.18 2.81 22.33
N GLU A 406 10.37 2.27 22.55
CA GLU A 406 10.67 1.44 23.71
C GLU A 406 10.91 2.30 24.97
N LEU A 407 10.61 1.71 26.13
CA LEU A 407 10.95 2.32 27.42
C LEU A 407 12.48 2.30 27.62
N GLY A 408 13.09 3.48 27.73
CA GLY A 408 14.50 3.66 28.12
C GLY A 408 15.38 4.29 27.04
N HIS A 409 16.50 4.90 27.46
CA HIS A 409 17.34 5.75 26.59
C HIS A 409 18.13 5.02 25.48
N THR A 410 18.10 3.69 25.45
CA THR A 410 18.84 2.87 24.47
C THR A 410 17.92 2.05 23.56
N GLY A 411 16.61 2.25 23.65
CA GLY A 411 15.62 1.57 22.83
C GLY A 411 15.34 2.30 21.52
N PHE A 412 14.60 1.66 20.61
CA PHE A 412 14.09 2.33 19.42
C PHE A 412 13.21 3.53 19.85
N PRO A 413 13.42 4.74 19.29
CA PRO A 413 12.67 5.93 19.72
C PRO A 413 11.20 5.92 19.33
N GLY A 414 10.80 5.11 18.35
CA GLY A 414 9.44 5.10 17.81
C GLY A 414 9.30 5.93 16.53
N LEU A 415 8.42 5.49 15.63
CA LEU A 415 8.16 6.18 14.36
C LEU A 415 7.52 7.57 14.56
N ILE A 416 6.65 7.74 15.57
CA ILE A 416 6.02 9.03 15.85
C ILE A 416 7.05 10.06 16.34
N PRO A 417 7.95 9.72 17.29
CA PRO A 417 9.07 10.59 17.63
C PRO A 417 9.99 10.94 16.45
N LEU A 418 10.27 9.98 15.56
CA LEU A 418 11.06 10.25 14.34
C LEU A 418 10.35 11.23 13.39
N VAL A 419 9.03 11.10 13.21
CA VAL A 419 8.22 12.06 12.45
C VAL A 419 8.26 13.44 13.10
N ARG A 420 8.04 13.54 14.41
CA ARG A 420 8.12 14.84 15.13
C ARG A 420 9.48 15.51 14.95
N TYR A 421 10.55 14.74 15.08
CA TYR A 421 11.90 15.25 14.83
C TYR A 421 12.10 15.72 13.39
N TYR A 422 11.55 15.02 12.40
CA TYR A 422 11.55 15.48 11.01
C TYR A 422 10.80 16.82 10.83
N LEU A 423 9.66 17.01 11.51
CA LEU A 423 8.92 18.29 11.46
C LEU A 423 9.77 19.43 12.01
N ASP A 424 10.44 19.21 13.15
CA ASP A 424 11.34 20.18 13.77
C ASP A 424 12.58 20.46 12.92
N TYR A 425 13.21 19.42 12.40
CA TYR A 425 14.36 19.50 11.51
C TYR A 425 14.02 20.29 10.24
N SER A 426 12.83 20.07 9.68
CA SER A 426 12.31 20.80 8.51
C SER A 426 11.85 22.22 8.84
N LYS A 427 11.96 22.65 10.11
CA LYS A 427 11.54 23.96 10.62
C LYS A 427 10.07 24.25 10.33
N MET A 428 9.23 23.23 10.43
CA MET A 428 7.79 23.39 10.25
C MET A 428 7.23 24.29 11.37
N PRO A 429 6.42 25.31 11.06
CA PRO A 429 5.87 26.21 12.07
C PRO A 429 5.10 25.44 13.14
N VAL A 430 5.25 25.85 14.41
CA VAL A 430 4.59 25.21 15.56
C VAL A 430 3.08 25.13 15.36
N SER A 431 2.45 26.16 14.77
CA SER A 431 1.02 26.17 14.47
C SER A 431 0.60 25.05 13.50
N GLU A 432 1.44 24.69 12.53
CA GLU A 432 1.17 23.58 11.61
C GLU A 432 1.42 22.23 12.29
N GLN A 433 2.45 22.13 13.15
CA GLN A 433 2.67 20.95 13.98
C GLN A 433 1.49 20.67 14.92
N GLU A 434 0.92 21.73 15.53
CA GLU A 434 -0.28 21.65 16.38
C GLU A 434 -1.50 21.16 15.58
N ARG A 435 -1.63 21.55 14.30
CA ARG A 435 -2.69 21.05 13.41
C ARG A 435 -2.50 19.57 13.04
N ILE A 436 -1.26 19.11 12.96
CA ILE A 436 -0.90 17.71 12.66
C ILE A 436 -1.06 16.82 13.90
N SER A 437 -0.84 17.35 15.11
CA SER A 437 -0.80 16.57 16.36
C SER A 437 -2.03 15.66 16.57
N PRO A 438 -3.28 16.10 16.34
CA PRO A 438 -4.45 15.24 16.51
C PRO A 438 -4.46 14.01 15.60
N TYR A 439 -3.79 14.06 14.44
CA TYR A 439 -3.64 12.91 13.55
C TYR A 439 -2.57 11.94 14.08
N LEU A 440 -1.45 12.45 14.59
CA LEU A 440 -0.42 11.61 15.23
C LEU A 440 -0.96 10.92 16.49
N ASP A 441 -1.86 11.58 17.22
CA ASP A 441 -2.51 11.01 18.41
C ASP A 441 -3.39 9.80 18.07
N VAL A 442 -4.04 9.78 16.90
CA VAL A 442 -4.81 8.60 16.44
C VAL A 442 -3.87 7.40 16.30
N ILE A 443 -2.73 7.59 15.65
CA ILE A 443 -1.73 6.53 15.45
C ILE A 443 -1.17 6.06 16.80
N SER A 444 -0.78 7.00 17.66
CA SER A 444 -0.22 6.70 18.99
C SER A 444 -1.19 5.90 19.87
N LYS A 445 -2.47 6.30 19.89
CA LYS A 445 -3.51 5.64 20.70
C LYS A 445 -3.91 4.29 20.15
N ARG A 446 -3.86 4.10 18.82
CA ARG A 446 -4.14 2.80 18.21
C ARG A 446 -3.02 1.80 18.48
N ALA A 447 -1.76 2.26 18.46
CA ALA A 447 -0.60 1.42 18.75
C ALA A 447 -0.57 0.95 20.22
N SER A 448 -0.94 1.82 21.16
CA SER A 448 -0.99 1.51 22.59
C SER A 448 -2.26 0.77 23.04
N GLY A 449 -3.28 0.70 22.19
CA GLY A 449 -4.58 0.11 22.51
C GLY A 449 -5.55 1.03 23.24
N GLU A 450 -5.21 2.30 23.46
CA GLU A 450 -6.14 3.32 23.97
C GLU A 450 -7.31 3.58 23.01
N MET A 451 -7.09 3.40 21.71
CA MET A 451 -8.10 3.49 20.66
C MET A 451 -8.22 2.15 19.93
N PRO A 452 -9.43 1.57 19.82
CA PRO A 452 -9.60 0.31 19.10
C PRO A 452 -9.34 0.47 17.60
N THR A 453 -8.94 -0.63 16.96
CA THR A 453 -9.03 -0.75 15.49
C THR A 453 -10.51 -0.84 15.06
N PRO A 454 -10.85 -0.47 13.81
CA PRO A 454 -12.19 -0.73 13.28
C PRO A 454 -12.64 -2.18 13.46
N ALA A 455 -11.74 -3.16 13.25
CA ALA A 455 -12.06 -4.56 13.45
C ALA A 455 -12.44 -4.87 14.91
N SER A 456 -11.65 -4.37 15.87
CA SER A 456 -11.95 -4.54 17.29
C SER A 456 -13.28 -3.89 17.68
N TRP A 457 -13.54 -2.70 17.15
CA TRP A 457 -14.81 -2.00 17.37
C TRP A 457 -16.00 -2.78 16.82
N MET A 458 -15.94 -3.27 15.58
CA MET A 458 -17.02 -4.06 14.97
C MET A 458 -17.28 -5.35 15.74
N ARG A 459 -16.23 -6.04 16.19
CA ARG A 459 -16.38 -7.25 17.02
C ARG A 459 -17.11 -6.95 18.31
N GLU A 460 -16.73 -5.87 18.98
CA GLU A 460 -17.39 -5.44 20.21
C GLU A 460 -18.83 -5.03 19.97
N PHE A 461 -19.11 -4.31 18.88
CA PHE A 461 -20.46 -3.95 18.47
C PHE A 461 -21.34 -5.20 18.31
N VAL A 462 -20.88 -6.19 17.53
CA VAL A 462 -21.60 -7.47 17.35
C VAL A 462 -21.80 -8.17 18.69
N ARG A 463 -20.75 -8.27 19.52
CA ARG A 463 -20.80 -8.98 20.80
C ARG A 463 -21.80 -8.38 21.79
N GLN A 464 -21.96 -7.05 21.77
CA GLN A 464 -22.89 -6.33 22.63
C GLN A 464 -24.32 -6.26 22.07
N HIS A 465 -24.51 -6.60 20.79
CA HIS A 465 -25.80 -6.47 20.13
C HIS A 465 -26.85 -7.45 20.68
N GLY A 466 -28.06 -6.96 20.96
CA GLY A 466 -29.13 -7.76 21.59
C GLY A 466 -29.57 -8.98 20.79
N ASP A 467 -29.47 -8.91 19.46
CA ASP A 467 -29.83 -10.01 18.56
C ASP A 467 -28.71 -11.05 18.37
N TYR A 468 -27.50 -10.79 18.84
CA TYR A 468 -26.37 -11.70 18.62
C TYR A 468 -26.45 -12.94 19.51
N GLN A 469 -26.43 -14.13 18.90
CA GLN A 469 -26.66 -15.41 19.58
C GLN A 469 -25.37 -16.11 20.05
N GLN A 470 -24.23 -15.41 20.05
CA GLN A 470 -22.92 -15.96 20.43
C GLN A 470 -22.48 -17.18 19.59
N ASP A 471 -22.96 -17.26 18.35
CA ASP A 471 -22.73 -18.35 17.40
C ASP A 471 -21.83 -17.93 16.21
N SER A 472 -21.19 -16.77 16.34
CA SER A 472 -20.40 -16.10 15.28
C SER A 472 -21.20 -15.61 14.08
N TYR A 473 -22.52 -15.84 14.00
CA TYR A 473 -23.34 -15.32 12.92
C TYR A 473 -23.73 -13.86 13.17
N VAL A 474 -23.56 -13.03 12.16
CA VAL A 474 -23.93 -11.61 12.13
C VAL A 474 -25.19 -11.49 11.28
N SER A 475 -26.35 -11.34 11.93
CA SER A 475 -27.64 -11.23 11.27
C SER A 475 -27.79 -9.93 10.46
N GLU A 476 -28.80 -9.88 9.59
CA GLU A 476 -29.15 -8.65 8.86
C GLU A 476 -29.47 -7.48 9.80
N SER A 477 -30.12 -7.74 10.95
CA SER A 477 -30.42 -6.71 11.95
C SER A 477 -29.15 -6.12 12.56
N VAL A 478 -28.22 -6.98 13.01
CA VAL A 478 -26.93 -6.54 13.55
C VAL A 478 -26.15 -5.75 12.51
N CYS A 479 -26.13 -6.22 11.26
CA CYS A 479 -25.45 -5.54 10.17
C CYS A 479 -26.06 -4.16 9.88
N TYR A 480 -27.38 -4.04 9.85
CA TYR A 480 -28.08 -2.79 9.62
C TYR A 480 -27.80 -1.74 10.70
N ASP A 481 -27.90 -2.14 11.97
CA ASP A 481 -27.63 -1.22 13.08
C ASP A 481 -26.15 -0.81 13.13
N MET A 482 -25.23 -1.72 12.79
CA MET A 482 -23.81 -1.41 12.64
C MET A 482 -23.57 -0.37 11.53
N MET A 483 -24.18 -0.53 10.36
CA MET A 483 -24.02 0.42 9.25
C MET A 483 -24.60 1.80 9.60
N LYS A 484 -25.75 1.86 10.28
CA LYS A 484 -26.30 3.13 10.78
C LYS A 484 -25.36 3.82 11.76
N GLU A 485 -24.74 3.06 12.65
CA GLU A 485 -23.79 3.60 13.60
C GLU A 485 -22.55 4.15 12.89
N ILE A 486 -22.04 3.47 11.86
CA ILE A 486 -20.95 3.97 11.01
C ILE A 486 -21.34 5.27 10.30
N VAL A 487 -22.57 5.39 9.77
CA VAL A 487 -23.08 6.65 9.20
C VAL A 487 -23.08 7.75 10.26
N ARG A 488 -23.64 7.49 11.44
CA ARG A 488 -23.69 8.45 12.56
C ARG A 488 -22.30 8.94 12.96
N MET A 489 -21.29 8.06 12.98
CA MET A 489 -19.90 8.45 13.29
C MET A 489 -19.32 9.50 12.33
N ASN A 490 -19.78 9.50 11.07
CA ASN A 490 -19.35 10.44 10.05
C ASN A 490 -20.18 11.74 10.04
N GLU A 491 -21.41 11.72 10.54
CA GLU A 491 -22.28 12.90 10.62
C GLU A 491 -22.04 13.77 11.87
N GLU A 492 -21.64 13.17 13.01
CA GLU A 492 -21.58 13.87 14.31
C GLU A 492 -20.31 14.73 14.55
N ARG A 493 -19.51 15.01 13.52
CA ARG A 493 -18.22 15.73 13.68
C ARG A 493 -18.01 16.83 12.64
N GLU A 494 -18.76 17.93 12.80
CA GLU A 494 -18.29 19.29 12.51
C GLU A 494 -17.68 19.93 13.77
#